data_AF-A0A0F5JXF5-F1
#
_entry.id   AF-A0A0F5JXF5-F1
#
_cell.length_a   1.000
_cell.length_b   1.000
_cell.length_c   1.000
_cell.angle_alpha   90.00
_cell.angle_beta   90.00
_cell.angle_gamma   90.00
#
_symmetry.space_group_name_H-M   'P 1'
#
loop_
_entity.id
_entity.type
_entity.pdbx_description
1 polymer ?
#
loop_
_entity_poly.entity_id
_entity_poly.type
_entity_poly.pdbx_seq_one_letter_code
_entity_poly.pdbx_strand_id
1 'polypeptide(L)'
;MDPDNASHLQRGLHDRHLQLIAIGGAIGTGLFMGSGKTIALAGPSIVLVYLIIGVMLFFVMRALGELLLSNLSYKSFTDFCGDLLGPWGAFFVGWTYWLCWVVTGTADVVAIAAYMQFWLPDLPVWIPALACITLLLCLNVVHVALFGEMEFWFAMVKIIAIVALIITGAIMVGTGFMVPGSPPASISH
;
A
#
# COMPACT_ATOMS: atom_id res chain seq x y z
N MET A 1 23.94 26.46 29.24
CA MET A 1 23.28 26.31 27.93
C MET A 1 22.77 24.88 27.91
N ASP A 2 21.50 24.69 28.26
CA ASP A 2 20.87 23.37 28.33
C ASP A 2 20.69 22.76 26.93
N PRO A 3 20.97 21.45 26.73
CA PRO A 3 20.76 20.77 25.46
C PRO A 3 19.34 20.19 25.28
N ASP A 4 18.41 20.39 26.21
CA ASP A 4 17.10 19.74 26.22
C ASP A 4 16.00 20.53 25.47
N ASN A 5 16.17 20.72 24.17
CA ASN A 5 15.05 21.18 23.32
C ASN A 5 14.89 20.36 22.03
N ALA A 6 15.17 19.06 22.10
CA ALA A 6 14.67 18.12 21.11
C ALA A 6 13.15 17.98 21.32
N SER A 7 12.39 18.73 20.50
CA SER A 7 10.94 18.64 20.35
C SER A 7 10.41 17.23 20.61
N HIS A 8 9.80 17.03 21.77
CA HIS A 8 9.21 15.77 22.20
C HIS A 8 8.08 15.43 21.22
N LEU A 9 8.37 14.57 20.23
CA LEU A 9 7.36 13.99 19.35
C LEU A 9 6.27 13.40 20.25
N GLN A 10 5.05 13.96 20.18
CA GLN A 10 3.91 13.42 20.89
C GLN A 10 3.70 11.99 20.39
N ARG A 11 4.15 11.01 21.18
CA ARG A 11 3.91 9.58 20.97
C ARG A 11 2.42 9.30 21.22
N GLY A 12 1.58 9.70 20.26
CA GLY A 12 0.14 9.43 20.26
C GLY A 12 -0.22 8.07 19.65
N LEU A 13 0.71 7.43 18.94
CA LEU A 13 0.50 6.11 18.31
C LEU A 13 1.11 5.01 19.17
N HIS A 14 0.26 4.14 19.70
CA HIS A 14 0.64 2.90 20.35
C HIS A 14 1.28 1.95 19.32
N ASP A 15 2.18 1.04 19.72
CA ASP A 15 2.91 0.14 18.80
C ASP A 15 1.98 -0.66 17.87
N ARG A 16 0.78 -0.99 18.35
CA ARG A 16 -0.27 -1.65 17.56
C ARG A 16 -0.79 -0.78 16.41
N HIS A 17 -0.93 0.53 16.61
CA HIS A 17 -1.35 1.45 15.56
C HIS A 17 -0.27 1.54 14.47
N LEU A 18 0.99 1.63 14.86
CA LEU A 18 2.10 1.69 13.91
C LEU A 18 2.19 0.43 13.04
N GLN A 19 2.05 -0.75 13.65
CA GLN A 19 2.07 -2.02 12.90
C GLN A 19 0.89 -2.15 11.94
N LEU A 20 -0.31 -1.73 12.35
CA LEU A 20 -1.50 -1.79 11.50
C LEU A 20 -1.48 -0.74 10.38
N ILE A 21 -0.90 0.44 10.60
CA ILE A 21 -0.64 1.41 9.55
C ILE A 21 0.34 0.83 8.53
N ALA A 22 1.43 0.19 8.99
CA ALA A 22 2.40 -0.45 8.10
C ALA A 22 1.75 -1.56 7.24
N ILE A 23 0.92 -2.42 7.86
CA ILE A 23 0.19 -3.48 7.15
C ILE A 23 -0.87 -2.87 6.21
N GLY A 24 -1.64 -1.89 6.69
CA GLY A 24 -2.71 -1.23 5.93
C GLY A 24 -2.20 -0.40 4.75
N GLY A 25 -1.00 0.17 4.86
CA GLY A 25 -0.28 0.84 3.78
C GLY A 25 0.30 -0.13 2.76
N ALA A 26 0.82 -1.27 3.20
CA ALA A 26 1.28 -2.34 2.30
C ALA A 26 0.12 -2.98 1.52
N ILE A 27 -1.06 -3.08 2.14
CA ILE A 27 -2.29 -3.58 1.49
C ILE A 27 -2.97 -2.43 0.74
N GLY A 28 -2.52 -2.20 -0.49
CA GLY A 28 -3.00 -1.11 -1.34
C GLY A 28 -4.11 -1.49 -2.31
N THR A 29 -4.51 -0.48 -3.08
CA THR A 29 -5.36 -0.59 -4.28
C THR A 29 -4.83 -1.63 -5.28
N GLY A 30 -3.50 -1.79 -5.36
CA GLY A 30 -2.85 -2.80 -6.20
C GLY A 30 -3.25 -4.24 -5.92
N LEU A 31 -3.52 -4.61 -4.66
CA LEU A 31 -3.99 -5.96 -4.31
C LEU A 31 -5.44 -6.19 -4.75
N PHE A 32 -6.29 -5.17 -4.80
CA PHE A 32 -7.71 -5.37 -5.13
C PHE A 32 -8.01 -5.12 -6.60
N MET A 33 -7.46 -4.06 -7.17
CA MET A 33 -7.69 -3.69 -8.57
C MET A 33 -6.67 -4.36 -9.52
N GLY A 34 -5.40 -4.45 -9.10
CA GLY A 34 -4.33 -4.99 -9.92
C GLY A 34 -4.30 -6.52 -9.95
N SER A 35 -4.60 -7.17 -8.82
CA SER A 35 -4.50 -8.63 -8.70
C SER A 35 -5.41 -9.36 -9.69
N GLY A 36 -6.64 -8.91 -9.93
CA GLY A 36 -7.56 -9.58 -10.85
C GLY A 36 -6.98 -9.73 -12.26
N LYS A 37 -6.38 -8.67 -12.80
CA LYS A 37 -5.71 -8.69 -14.11
C LYS A 37 -4.46 -9.57 -14.09
N THR A 38 -3.65 -9.47 -13.03
CA THR A 38 -2.43 -10.29 -12.90
C THR A 38 -2.76 -11.78 -12.73
N ILE A 39 -3.82 -12.12 -11.99
CA ILE A 39 -4.31 -13.50 -11.80
C ILE A 39 -4.81 -14.05 -13.14
N ALA A 40 -5.57 -13.26 -13.89
CA ALA A 40 -6.05 -13.68 -15.22
C ALA A 40 -4.90 -13.95 -16.20
N LEU A 41 -3.78 -13.23 -16.08
CA LEU A 41 -2.61 -13.39 -16.95
C LEU A 41 -1.67 -14.53 -16.49
N ALA A 42 -1.40 -14.64 -15.18
CA ALA A 42 -0.43 -15.58 -14.63
C ALA A 42 -1.05 -16.93 -14.20
N GLY A 43 -2.37 -16.98 -14.01
CA GLY A 43 -3.06 -18.16 -13.51
C GLY A 43 -2.57 -18.60 -12.12
N PRO A 44 -2.60 -19.90 -11.80
CA PRO A 44 -2.19 -20.42 -10.48
C PRO A 44 -0.73 -20.10 -10.12
N SER A 45 0.12 -19.84 -11.11
CA SER A 45 1.54 -19.52 -10.90
C SER A 45 1.78 -18.19 -10.19
N ILE A 46 0.76 -17.32 -10.10
CA ILE A 46 0.88 -16.01 -9.43
C ILE A 46 1.31 -16.12 -7.96
N VAL A 47 0.90 -17.20 -7.28
CA VAL A 47 1.31 -17.46 -5.88
C VAL A 47 2.83 -17.61 -5.78
N LEU A 48 3.42 -18.35 -6.72
CA LEU A 48 4.86 -18.54 -6.78
C LEU A 48 5.59 -17.25 -7.14
N VAL A 49 5.06 -16.47 -8.08
CA VAL A 49 5.59 -15.16 -8.46
C VAL A 49 5.62 -14.20 -7.25
N TYR A 50 4.50 -14.09 -6.53
CA TYR A 50 4.42 -13.24 -5.33
C TYR A 50 5.31 -13.75 -4.20
N LEU A 51 5.48 -15.07 -4.05
CA LEU A 51 6.39 -15.62 -3.03
C LEU A 51 7.85 -15.25 -3.32
N ILE A 52 8.31 -15.39 -4.57
CA ILE A 52 9.69 -15.04 -4.96
C ILE A 52 9.93 -13.54 -4.78
N ILE A 53 9.02 -12.71 -5.29
CA ILE A 53 9.13 -11.24 -5.15
C ILE A 53 9.11 -10.85 -3.67
N GLY A 54 8.22 -11.44 -2.87
CA GLY A 54 8.10 -11.19 -1.44
C GLY A 54 9.37 -11.53 -0.66
N VAL A 55 10.00 -12.67 -0.95
CA VAL A 55 11.28 -13.05 -0.33
C VAL A 55 12.39 -12.05 -0.67
N MET A 56 12.48 -11.63 -1.94
CA MET A 56 13.49 -10.63 -2.34
C MET A 56 13.25 -9.28 -1.68
N LEU A 57 12.00 -8.81 -1.64
CA LEU A 57 11.63 -7.57 -0.96
C LEU A 57 11.90 -7.63 0.55
N PHE A 58 11.70 -8.79 1.18
CA PHE A 58 12.03 -8.98 2.60
C PHE A 58 13.52 -8.75 2.87
N PHE A 59 14.41 -9.32 2.06
CA PHE A 59 15.85 -9.10 2.22
C PHE A 59 16.23 -7.63 2.00
N VAL A 60 15.67 -6.96 0.99
CA VAL A 60 15.91 -5.54 0.72
C VAL A 60 15.48 -4.67 1.90
N MET A 61 14.26 -4.88 2.41
CA MET A 61 13.73 -4.11 3.54
C MET A 61 14.53 -4.38 4.83
N ARG A 62 14.99 -5.61 5.05
CA ARG A 62 15.83 -5.95 6.19
C ARG A 62 17.18 -5.24 6.14
N ALA A 63 17.86 -5.29 4.99
CA ALA A 63 19.13 -4.60 4.79
C ALA A 63 18.99 -3.08 4.96
N LEU A 64 17.90 -2.51 4.44
CA LEU A 64 17.57 -1.08 4.60
C LEU A 64 17.34 -0.70 6.06
N GLY A 65 16.64 -1.55 6.82
CA GLY A 65 16.40 -1.35 8.26
C GLY A 65 17.69 -1.41 9.08
N GLU A 66 18.58 -2.36 8.80
CA GLU A 66 19.90 -2.45 9.44
C GLU A 66 20.76 -1.21 9.14
N LEU A 67 20.70 -0.70 7.91
CA LEU A 67 21.42 0.50 7.50
C LEU A 67 20.91 1.76 8.21
N LEU A 68 19.60 1.93 8.35
CA LEU A 68 19.01 3.03 9.12
C LEU A 68 19.36 2.97 10.61
N LEU A 69 19.50 1.77 11.18
CA LEU A 69 19.90 1.59 12.58
C LEU A 69 21.41 1.77 12.79
N SER A 70 22.23 1.64 11.74
CA SER A 70 23.68 1.82 11.83
C SER A 70 24.11 3.26 12.13
N ASN A 71 23.30 4.24 11.70
CA ASN A 71 23.53 5.65 11.98
C ASN A 71 22.20 6.40 12.12
N LEU A 72 21.85 6.74 13.36
CA LEU A 72 20.62 7.45 13.71
C LEU A 72 20.58 8.90 13.20
N SER A 73 21.67 9.40 12.61
CA SER A 73 21.68 10.70 11.94
C SER A 73 20.93 10.66 10.60
N TYR A 74 20.78 9.47 9.98
CA TYR A 74 19.96 9.31 8.79
C TYR A 74 18.48 9.44 9.13
N LYS A 75 17.81 10.46 8.59
CA LYS A 75 16.38 10.71 8.79
C LYS A 75 15.55 10.27 7.58
N SER A 76 16.19 10.10 6.42
CA SER A 76 15.56 9.67 5.19
C SER A 76 16.46 8.77 4.35
N PHE A 77 15.88 8.08 3.37
CA PHE A 77 16.65 7.25 2.46
C PHE A 77 17.63 8.06 1.59
N THR A 78 17.30 9.33 1.29
CA THR A 78 18.21 10.19 0.52
C THR A 78 19.45 10.57 1.31
N ASP A 79 19.37 10.61 2.65
CA ASP A 79 20.48 11.02 3.51
C ASP A 79 21.60 9.99 3.47
N PHE A 80 21.27 8.71 3.65
CA PHE A 80 22.28 7.65 3.59
C PHE A 80 22.77 7.41 2.16
N CYS A 81 21.91 7.56 1.14
CA CYS A 81 22.36 7.50 -0.25
C CYS A 81 23.35 8.64 -0.56
N GLY A 82 23.15 9.82 0.02
CA GLY A 82 24.10 10.93 -0.08
C GLY A 82 25.44 10.63 0.58
N ASP A 83 25.41 9.98 1.74
CA ASP A 83 26.63 9.64 2.49
C ASP A 83 27.41 8.49 1.82
N LEU A 84 26.70 7.44 1.35
CA LEU A 84 27.33 6.24 0.78
C LEU A 84 27.66 6.36 -0.72
N LEU A 85 26.83 7.04 -1.51
CA LEU A 85 26.96 7.13 -2.98
C LEU A 85 27.33 8.56 -3.45
N GLY A 86 27.46 9.50 -2.51
CA GLY A 86 27.76 10.89 -2.79
C GLY A 86 26.52 11.73 -3.18
N PRO A 87 26.72 13.05 -3.38
CA PRO A 87 25.63 14.00 -3.63
C PRO A 87 24.77 13.67 -4.86
N TRP A 88 25.37 13.06 -5.88
CA TRP A 88 24.67 12.67 -7.10
C TRP A 88 23.70 11.50 -6.86
N GLY A 89 24.09 10.55 -6.00
CA GLY A 89 23.23 9.45 -5.57
C GLY A 89 22.02 9.95 -4.79
N ALA A 90 22.22 10.88 -3.85
CA ALA A 90 21.11 11.54 -3.14
C ALA A 90 20.15 12.26 -4.10
N PHE A 91 20.67 13.00 -5.08
CA PHE A 91 19.84 13.70 -6.06
C PHE A 91 18.97 12.73 -6.87
N PHE A 92 19.58 11.67 -7.42
CA PHE A 92 18.86 10.69 -8.23
C PHE A 92 17.79 9.94 -7.43
N VAL A 93 18.13 9.50 -6.22
CA VAL A 93 17.20 8.79 -5.33
C VAL A 93 16.07 9.72 -4.89
N GLY A 94 16.36 10.99 -4.58
CA GLY A 94 15.35 11.98 -4.19
C GLY A 94 14.33 12.24 -5.29
N TRP A 95 14.79 12.45 -6.53
CA TRP A 95 13.89 12.63 -7.66
C TRP A 95 13.10 11.38 -8.00
N THR A 96 13.74 10.22 -7.98
CA THR A 96 13.06 8.93 -8.22
C THR A 96 11.99 8.68 -7.17
N TYR A 97 12.28 8.99 -5.91
CA TYR A 97 11.34 8.88 -4.80
C TYR A 97 10.14 9.81 -5.00
N TRP A 98 10.38 11.08 -5.31
CA TRP A 98 9.29 12.03 -5.58
C TRP A 98 8.42 11.60 -6.76
N LEU A 99 9.02 11.18 -7.87
CA LEU A 99 8.30 10.68 -9.04
C LEU A 99 7.48 9.41 -8.71
N CYS A 100 8.02 8.50 -7.91
CA CYS A 100 7.31 7.31 -7.46
C CYS A 100 6.04 7.68 -6.69
N TRP A 101 6.10 8.71 -5.83
CA TRP A 101 4.92 9.20 -5.11
C TRP A 101 3.90 9.86 -6.02
N VAL A 102 4.33 10.66 -7.01
CA VAL A 102 3.42 11.27 -8.00
C VAL A 102 2.69 10.19 -8.81
N VAL A 103 3.42 9.18 -9.28
CA VAL A 103 2.86 8.06 -10.04
C VAL A 103 1.90 7.25 -9.18
N THR A 104 2.29 6.91 -7.95
CA THR A 104 1.45 6.16 -7.00
C THR A 104 0.16 6.93 -6.69
N GLY A 105 0.25 8.22 -6.37
CA GLY A 105 -0.92 9.05 -6.10
C GLY A 105 -1.87 9.14 -7.30
N THR A 106 -1.33 9.24 -8.52
CA THR A 106 -2.13 9.22 -9.75
C THR A 106 -2.81 7.87 -9.94
N ALA A 107 -2.11 6.76 -9.69
CA ALA A 107 -2.67 5.41 -9.79
C ALA A 107 -3.83 5.19 -8.81
N ASP A 108 -3.72 5.70 -7.58
CA ASP A 108 -4.80 5.61 -6.58
C ASP A 108 -6.03 6.44 -6.98
N VAL A 109 -5.84 7.65 -7.53
CA VAL A 109 -6.96 8.46 -8.04
C VAL A 109 -7.67 7.76 -9.21
N VAL A 110 -6.91 7.14 -10.12
CA VAL A 110 -7.47 6.33 -11.21
C VAL A 110 -8.27 5.15 -10.68
N ALA A 111 -7.75 4.46 -9.65
CA ALA A 111 -8.45 3.35 -9.02
C ALA A 111 -9.78 3.79 -8.40
N ILE A 112 -9.78 4.89 -7.65
CA ILE A 112 -11.00 5.45 -7.03
C ILE A 112 -12.03 5.82 -8.10
N ALA A 113 -11.60 6.48 -9.18
CA ALA A 113 -12.49 6.86 -10.26
C ALA A 113 -13.10 5.63 -10.97
N ALA A 114 -12.30 4.58 -11.19
CA ALA A 114 -12.78 3.33 -11.77
C ALA A 114 -13.77 2.60 -10.85
N TYR A 115 -13.53 2.58 -9.54
CA TYR A 115 -14.49 2.06 -8.57
C TYR A 115 -15.79 2.87 -8.58
N MET A 116 -15.74 4.20 -8.68
CA MET A 116 -16.95 5.03 -8.78
C MET A 116 -17.74 4.72 -10.05
N GLN A 117 -17.08 4.48 -11.18
CA GLN A 117 -17.74 4.10 -12.43
C GLN A 117 -18.37 2.71 -12.37
N PHE A 118 -17.86 1.80 -11.55
CA PHE A 118 -18.51 0.50 -11.33
C PHE A 118 -19.92 0.66 -10.71
N TRP A 119 -20.10 1.63 -9.81
CA TRP A 119 -21.40 1.90 -9.16
C TRP A 119 -22.25 2.91 -9.93
N LEU A 120 -21.62 3.91 -10.55
CA LEU A 120 -22.24 5.00 -11.29
C LEU A 120 -21.60 5.08 -12.69
N PRO A 121 -22.04 4.25 -13.66
CA PRO A 121 -21.40 4.11 -14.97
C PRO A 121 -21.41 5.40 -15.78
N ASP A 122 -22.46 6.20 -15.64
CA ASP A 122 -22.64 7.46 -16.37
C ASP A 122 -21.84 8.62 -15.78
N LEU A 123 -21.14 8.41 -14.65
CA LEU A 123 -20.38 9.47 -13.98
C LEU A 123 -19.06 9.75 -14.73
N PRO A 124 -18.84 10.99 -15.18
CA PRO A 124 -17.57 11.37 -15.80
C PRO A 124 -16.39 11.23 -14.84
N VAL A 125 -15.30 10.58 -15.26
CA VAL A 125 -14.08 10.26 -14.48
C VAL A 125 -13.48 11.48 -13.76
N TRP A 126 -13.58 12.67 -14.36
CA TRP A 126 -12.98 13.88 -13.81
C TRP A 126 -13.64 14.32 -12.49
N ILE A 127 -14.92 13.98 -12.27
CA ILE A 127 -15.68 14.35 -11.07
C ILE A 127 -15.14 13.62 -9.83
N PRO A 128 -15.09 12.27 -9.78
CA PRO A 128 -14.51 11.56 -8.64
C PRO A 128 -13.01 11.83 -8.48
N ALA A 129 -12.28 12.09 -9.57
CA ALA A 129 -10.87 12.46 -9.50
C ALA A 129 -10.66 13.81 -8.78
N LEU A 130 -11.37 14.87 -9.19
CA LEU A 130 -11.31 16.17 -8.52
C LEU A 130 -11.83 16.11 -7.09
N ALA A 131 -12.92 15.37 -6.84
CA ALA A 131 -13.45 15.18 -5.50
C ALA A 131 -12.41 14.51 -4.58
N CYS A 132 -11.73 13.46 -5.06
CA CYS A 132 -10.68 12.78 -4.31
C CYS A 132 -9.50 13.72 -3.99
N ILE A 133 -8.99 14.45 -4.98
CA ILE A 133 -7.87 15.39 -4.77
C ILE A 133 -8.28 16.48 -3.77
N THR A 134 -9.47 17.05 -3.92
CA THR A 134 -9.97 18.10 -3.02
C THR A 134 -10.12 17.57 -1.60
N LEU A 135 -10.69 16.36 -1.43
CA LEU A 135 -10.83 15.70 -0.13
C LEU A 135 -9.46 15.46 0.52
N LEU A 136 -8.48 14.95 -0.22
CA LEU A 136 -7.11 14.74 0.28
C LEU A 136 -6.47 16.05 0.72
N LEU A 137 -6.67 17.12 -0.05
CA LEU A 137 -6.14 18.44 0.26
C LEU A 137 -6.80 19.03 1.52
N CYS A 138 -8.10 18.82 1.70
CA CYS A 138 -8.82 19.18 2.93
C CYS A 138 -8.35 18.35 4.14
N LEU A 139 -8.17 17.04 3.96
CA LEU A 139 -7.68 16.14 5.01
C LEU A 139 -6.25 16.46 5.43
N ASN A 140 -5.41 16.98 4.52
CA ASN A 140 -4.05 17.43 4.83
C ASN A 140 -4.03 18.53 5.92
N VAL A 141 -5.13 19.26 6.11
CA VAL A 141 -5.27 20.32 7.12
C VAL A 141 -5.74 19.77 8.48
N VAL A 142 -6.21 18.52 8.56
CA VAL A 142 -6.76 17.92 9.78
C VAL A 142 -5.65 17.40 10.69
N HIS A 143 -5.84 17.53 12.01
CA HIS A 143 -4.89 17.07 13.04
C HIS A 143 -4.41 15.61 12.83
N VAL A 144 -3.09 15.44 12.79
CA VAL A 144 -2.36 14.17 12.56
C VAL A 144 -2.81 13.01 13.47
N ALA A 145 -3.31 13.30 14.67
CA ALA A 145 -3.81 12.27 15.59
C ALA A 145 -5.10 11.58 15.07
N LEU A 146 -6.00 12.33 14.42
CA LEU A 146 -7.22 11.77 13.85
C LEU A 146 -6.93 10.87 12.65
N PHE A 147 -5.88 11.22 11.89
CA PHE A 147 -5.45 10.46 10.72
C PHE A 147 -4.99 9.05 11.09
N GLY A 148 -4.18 8.91 12.15
CA GLY A 148 -3.70 7.60 12.60
C GLY A 148 -4.82 6.66 13.07
N GLU A 149 -5.88 7.20 13.68
CA GLU A 149 -7.05 6.40 14.07
C GLU A 149 -7.90 6.01 12.85
N MET A 150 -8.09 6.91 11.89
CA MET A 150 -8.77 6.63 10.62
C MET A 150 -8.05 5.54 9.81
N GLU A 151 -6.72 5.61 9.70
CA GLU A 151 -5.93 4.56 9.03
C GLU A 151 -6.06 3.21 9.72
N PHE A 152 -6.05 3.19 11.06
CA PHE A 152 -6.27 1.96 11.81
C PHE A 152 -7.62 1.31 11.46
N TRP A 153 -8.70 2.10 11.43
CA TRP A 153 -10.03 1.60 11.07
C TRP A 153 -10.10 1.13 9.62
N PHE A 154 -9.51 1.88 8.68
CA PHE A 154 -9.47 1.46 7.27
C PHE A 154 -8.63 0.21 7.05
N ALA A 155 -7.50 0.06 7.74
CA ALA A 155 -6.69 -1.16 7.71
C ALA A 155 -7.49 -2.37 8.22
N MET A 156 -8.28 -2.20 9.28
CA MET A 156 -9.15 -3.26 9.80
C MET A 156 -10.18 -3.73 8.76
N VAL A 157 -10.84 -2.80 8.07
CA VAL A 157 -11.81 -3.12 7.00
C VAL A 157 -11.14 -3.91 5.87
N LYS A 158 -9.94 -3.51 5.44
CA LYS A 158 -9.17 -4.22 4.41
C LYS A 158 -8.85 -5.66 4.83
N ILE A 159 -8.41 -5.86 6.08
CA ILE A 159 -8.08 -7.21 6.60
C ILE A 159 -9.32 -8.09 6.62
N ILE A 160 -10.44 -7.58 7.14
CA ILE A 160 -11.71 -8.32 7.17
C ILE A 160 -12.15 -8.70 5.75
N ALA A 161 -12.03 -7.79 4.79
CA ALA A 161 -12.37 -8.04 3.39
C ALA A 161 -11.51 -9.17 2.78
N ILE A 162 -10.20 -9.19 3.04
CA ILE A 162 -9.31 -10.27 2.57
C ILE A 162 -9.71 -11.61 3.18
N VAL A 163 -9.95 -11.66 4.50
CA VAL A 163 -10.37 -12.89 5.17
C VAL A 163 -11.70 -13.40 4.61
N ALA A 164 -12.66 -12.51 4.38
CA ALA A 164 -13.94 -12.86 3.76
C ALA A 164 -13.75 -13.42 2.34
N LEU A 165 -12.87 -12.83 1.52
CA LEU A 165 -12.56 -13.33 0.18
C LEU A 165 -11.90 -14.71 0.22
N ILE A 166 -10.97 -14.95 1.14
CA ILE A 166 -10.31 -16.26 1.30
C ILE A 166 -11.34 -17.33 1.71
N ILE A 167 -12.17 -17.05 2.70
CA ILE A 167 -13.21 -17.97 3.17
C ILE A 167 -14.19 -18.28 2.02
N THR A 168 -14.67 -17.24 1.34
CA THR A 168 -15.60 -17.41 0.21
C THR A 168 -14.96 -18.23 -0.90
N GLY A 169 -13.71 -17.95 -1.26
CA GLY A 169 -12.95 -18.74 -2.24
C GLY A 169 -12.77 -20.20 -1.83
N ALA A 170 -12.44 -20.47 -0.57
CA ALA A 170 -12.33 -21.83 -0.03
C ALA A 170 -13.66 -22.58 -0.08
N ILE A 171 -14.78 -21.92 0.24
CA ILE A 171 -16.12 -22.48 0.13
C ILE A 171 -16.45 -22.78 -1.34
N MET A 172 -16.15 -21.88 -2.27
CA MET A 172 -16.40 -22.08 -3.70
C MET A 172 -15.62 -23.28 -4.26
N VAL A 173 -14.35 -23.44 -3.86
CA VAL A 173 -13.52 -24.61 -4.24
C VAL A 173 -14.07 -25.89 -3.59
N GLY A 174 -14.42 -25.85 -2.30
CA GLY A 174 -14.95 -27.02 -1.58
C GLY A 174 -16.35 -27.46 -2.01
N THR A 175 -17.16 -26.55 -2.54
CA THR A 175 -18.52 -26.83 -3.07
C THR A 175 -18.54 -27.09 -4.57
N GLY A 176 -17.41 -26.95 -5.27
CA GLY A 176 -17.33 -27.11 -6.73
C GLY A 176 -18.20 -26.12 -7.48
N PHE A 177 -18.35 -24.89 -6.96
CA PHE A 177 -19.30 -23.90 -7.49
C PHE A 177 -18.98 -23.56 -8.95
N MET A 178 -19.95 -23.76 -9.83
CA MET A 178 -19.82 -23.49 -11.26
C MET A 178 -20.37 -22.10 -11.59
N VAL A 179 -19.51 -21.25 -12.17
CA VAL A 179 -19.97 -20.03 -12.85
C VAL A 179 -20.51 -20.42 -14.23
N PRO A 180 -21.69 -19.94 -14.67
CA PRO A 180 -22.19 -20.23 -16.00
C PRO A 180 -21.16 -19.87 -17.08
N GLY A 181 -20.68 -20.87 -17.82
CA GLY A 181 -19.69 -20.69 -18.89
C GLY A 181 -18.21 -20.87 -18.50
N SER A 182 -17.89 -21.33 -17.29
CA SER A 182 -16.51 -21.64 -16.87
C SER A 182 -16.37 -23.08 -16.35
N PRO A 183 -15.20 -23.72 -16.52
CA PRO A 183 -14.93 -25.03 -15.92
C PRO A 183 -15.05 -24.96 -14.39
N PRO A 184 -15.40 -26.08 -13.72
CA PRO A 184 -15.55 -26.13 -12.27
C PRO A 184 -14.25 -25.72 -11.57
N ALA A 185 -14.39 -24.98 -10.47
CA ALA A 185 -13.26 -24.69 -9.59
C ALA A 185 -12.77 -26.00 -8.96
N SER A 186 -11.67 -26.54 -9.50
CA SER A 186 -11.10 -27.83 -9.08
C SER A 186 -9.60 -27.71 -8.80
N ILE A 187 -9.12 -28.52 -7.87
CA ILE A 187 -7.70 -28.68 -7.50
C ILE A 187 -6.99 -29.69 -8.42
N SER A 188 -7.76 -30.43 -9.22
CA SER A 188 -7.31 -31.37 -10.25
C SER A 188 -7.97 -30.97 -11.56
N HIS A 189 -7.18 -30.85 -12.62
CA HIS A 189 -7.63 -30.56 -13.98
C HIS A 189 -8.90 -31.31 -14.40
#